data_AF-A0A3D1M4N8-F1
#
_entry.id   AF-A0A3D1M4N8-F1
#
_cell.length_a   1.000
_cell.length_b   1.000
_cell.length_c   1.000
_cell.angle_alpha   90.00
_cell.angle_beta   90.00
_cell.angle_gamma   90.00
#
_symmetry.space_group_name_H-M   'P 1'
#
loop_
_entity.id
_entity.type
_entity.pdbx_description
1 polymer ?
#
loop_
_entity_poly.entity_id
_entity_poly.type
_entity_poly.pdbx_seq_one_letter_code
_entity_poly.pdbx_strand_id
1 'polypeptide(L)'
;MAATQVQPTRMELTRLKKKLVTAVKGHRLLKDKRDELMRQFLELVREDMDLRLKVEKGIRDANSNFVLAKAAMSEQTLREALIAQKQEVYVEAAYKNVMSV
;
A
#
# COMPACT_ATOMS: atom_id res chain seq x y z
N MET A 1 -26.96 15.75 16.40
CA MET A 1 -27.71 14.71 17.13
C MET A 1 -27.39 14.83 18.61
N ALA A 2 -28.25 15.51 19.36
CA ALA A 2 -28.02 15.90 20.75
C ALA A 2 -29.20 15.43 21.60
N ALA A 3 -29.25 14.13 21.91
CA ALA A 3 -30.08 13.60 22.99
C ALA A 3 -29.65 12.16 23.30
N THR A 4 -28.47 11.99 23.91
CA THR A 4 -28.28 10.77 24.70
C THR A 4 -29.18 10.92 25.92
N GLN A 5 -30.19 10.07 26.05
CA GLN A 5 -31.10 10.10 27.20
C GLN A 5 -30.33 9.52 28.40
N VAL A 6 -29.99 10.38 29.35
CA VAL A 6 -29.22 10.01 30.56
C VAL A 6 -30.01 10.44 31.78
N GLN A 7 -30.04 9.59 32.83
CA GLN A 7 -30.70 9.98 34.07
C GLN A 7 -29.93 11.14 34.74
N PRO A 8 -30.61 12.18 35.25
CA PRO A 8 -29.98 13.37 35.81
C PRO A 8 -29.43 13.10 37.22
N THR A 9 -28.45 12.19 37.33
CA THR A 9 -27.78 11.85 38.59
C THR A 9 -26.35 12.37 38.60
N ARG A 10 -25.83 12.74 39.78
CA ARG A 10 -24.43 13.20 39.93
C ARG A 10 -23.41 12.15 39.48
N MET A 11 -23.75 10.87 39.65
CA MET A 11 -22.90 9.75 39.24
C MET A 11 -22.76 9.70 37.72
N GLU A 12 -23.87 9.81 36.98
CA GLU A 12 -23.85 9.85 35.51
C GLU A 12 -23.14 11.09 34.97
N LEU A 13 -23.32 12.26 35.59
CA LEU A 13 -22.55 13.46 35.23
C LEU A 13 -21.03 13.24 35.35
N THR A 14 -20.58 12.60 36.42
CA THR A 14 -19.16 12.32 36.66
C THR A 14 -18.61 11.32 35.63
N ARG A 15 -19.39 10.28 35.31
CA ARG A 15 -19.05 9.29 34.28
C ARG A 15 -18.94 9.93 32.89
N LEU A 16 -19.90 10.78 32.51
CA LEU A 16 -19.89 11.49 31.24
C LEU A 16 -18.69 12.44 31.12
N LYS A 17 -18.35 13.18 32.18
CA LYS A 17 -17.15 14.03 32.21
C LYS A 17 -15.87 13.21 31.97
N LYS A 18 -15.72 12.05 32.62
CA LYS A 18 -14.59 11.14 32.38
C LYS A 18 -14.56 10.63 30.93
N LYS A 19 -15.72 10.21 30.40
CA LYS A 19 -15.85 9.75 29.01
C LYS A 19 -15.48 10.85 28.01
N LEU A 20 -15.89 12.10 28.25
CA LEU A 20 -15.55 13.24 27.42
C LEU A 20 -14.05 13.46 27.36
N VAL A 21 -13.36 13.44 28.50
CA VAL A 21 -11.90 13.61 28.54
C VAL A 21 -11.19 12.51 27.76
N THR A 22 -11.59 11.25 27.94
CA THR A 22 -11.01 10.12 27.19
C THR A 22 -11.30 10.22 25.69
N ALA A 23 -12.53 10.61 25.31
CA ALA A 23 -12.92 10.75 23.90
C ALA A 23 -12.13 11.87 23.20
N VAL A 24 -11.95 13.02 23.86
CA VAL A 24 -11.17 14.15 23.33
C VAL A 24 -9.70 13.74 23.14
N LYS A 25 -9.10 13.06 24.13
CA LYS A 25 -7.73 12.54 24.03
C LYS A 25 -7.61 11.49 22.91
N GLY A 26 -8.54 10.53 22.85
CA GLY A 26 -8.55 9.50 21.82
C GLY A 26 -8.69 10.07 20.41
N HIS A 27 -9.55 11.08 20.22
CA HIS A 27 -9.67 11.76 18.93
C HIS A 27 -8.36 12.41 18.50
N ARG A 28 -7.66 13.10 19.41
CA ARG A 28 -6.35 13.70 19.11
C ARG A 28 -5.32 12.63 18.72
N LEU A 29 -5.23 11.53 19.48
CA LEU A 29 -4.30 10.44 19.18
C LEU A 29 -4.58 9.79 17.82
N LEU A 30 -5.86 9.58 17.48
CA LEU A 30 -6.24 9.03 16.17
C LEU A 30 -5.93 10.01 15.04
N LYS A 31 -6.09 11.31 15.26
CA LYS A 31 -5.72 12.34 14.30
C LYS A 31 -4.20 12.33 14.05
N ASP A 32 -3.41 12.35 15.12
CA ASP A 32 -1.94 12.32 15.02
C ASP A 32 -1.45 11.05 14.31
N LYS A 33 -2.03 9.87 14.65
CA LYS A 33 -1.73 8.60 13.97
C LYS A 33 -2.07 8.66 12.47
N ARG A 34 -3.24 9.20 12.12
CA ARG A 34 -3.68 9.32 10.73
C ARG A 34 -2.77 10.25 9.95
N ASP A 35 -2.40 11.40 10.52
CA ASP A 35 -1.59 12.39 9.83
C ASP A 35 -0.18 11.84 9.52
N GLU A 36 0.40 11.04 10.42
CA GLU A 36 1.67 10.34 10.18
C GLU A 36 1.54 9.19 9.17
N LEU A 37 0.46 8.39 9.24
CA LEU A 37 0.16 7.38 8.23
C LEU A 37 0.03 7.99 6.83
N MET A 38 -0.61 9.15 6.72
CA MET A 38 -0.76 9.88 5.46
C MET A 38 0.58 10.38 4.93
N ARG A 39 1.49 10.83 5.80
CA ARG A 39 2.84 11.24 5.40
C ARG A 39 3.60 10.07 4.77
N GLN A 40 3.65 8.92 5.45
CA GLN A 40 4.33 7.72 4.95
C GLN A 40 3.68 7.18 3.67
N PHE A 41 2.35 7.21 3.59
CA PHE A 41 1.63 6.81 2.38
C PHE A 41 2.00 7.67 1.17
N LEU A 42 2.07 8.99 1.33
CA LEU A 42 2.45 9.89 0.23
C LEU A 42 3.91 9.73 -0.20
N GLU A 43 4.81 9.40 0.72
CA GLU A 43 6.20 9.05 0.40
C GLU A 43 6.26 7.76 -0.44
N LEU A 44 5.54 6.72 -0.02
CA LEU A 44 5.46 5.45 -0.76
C LEU A 44 4.84 5.61 -2.15
N VAL A 45 3.79 6.42 -2.31
CA VAL A 45 3.17 6.65 -3.62
C VAL A 45 4.14 7.32 -4.60
N ARG A 46 5.02 8.19 -4.12
CA ARG A 46 6.05 8.82 -4.97
C ARG A 46 7.10 7.79 -5.40
N GLU A 47 7.58 6.99 -4.45
CA GLU A 47 8.54 5.92 -4.74
C GLU A 47 7.96 4.88 -5.71
N ASP A 48 6.68 4.51 -5.52
CA ASP A 48 5.96 3.59 -6.41
C ASP A 48 5.88 4.14 -7.84
N MET A 49 5.56 5.43 -8.01
CA MET A 49 5.54 6.06 -9.33
C MET A 49 6.92 6.05 -10.00
N ASP A 50 7.97 6.39 -9.25
CA ASP A 50 9.34 6.40 -9.77
C ASP A 50 9.81 4.99 -10.17
N LEU A 51 9.51 3.98 -9.34
CA LEU A 51 9.80 2.58 -9.66
C LEU A 51 9.01 2.09 -10.87
N ARG A 52 7.72 2.45 -10.95
CA ARG A 52 6.86 2.10 -12.07
C ARG A 52 7.41 2.63 -13.38
N LEU A 53 7.81 3.90 -13.43
CA LEU A 53 8.39 4.49 -14.64
C LEU A 53 9.69 3.79 -15.07
N LYS A 54 10.53 3.38 -14.11
CA LYS A 54 11.74 2.60 -14.39
C LYS A 54 11.41 1.22 -14.98
N VAL A 55 10.44 0.52 -14.39
CA VAL A 55 10.00 -0.81 -14.86
C VAL A 55 9.37 -0.71 -16.26
N GLU A 56 8.49 0.26 -16.48
CA GLU A 56 7.86 0.49 -17.79
C GLU A 56 8.90 0.77 -18.88
N LYS A 57 9.93 1.57 -18.57
CA LYS A 57 11.05 1.78 -19.49
C LYS A 57 11.79 0.48 -19.80
N GLY A 58 12.13 -0.32 -18.78
CA GLY A 58 12.82 -1.60 -18.96
C GLY A 58 12.02 -2.59 -19.81
N ILE A 59 10.70 -2.68 -19.60
CA ILE A 59 9.80 -3.52 -20.40
C ILE A 59 9.74 -3.03 -21.85
N ARG A 60 9.66 -1.71 -22.07
CA ARG A 60 9.64 -1.13 -23.42
C ARG A 60 10.91 -1.44 -24.20
N ASP A 61 12.07 -1.30 -23.56
CA ASP A 61 13.37 -1.58 -24.17
C ASP A 61 13.51 -3.09 -24.46
N ALA A 62 13.11 -3.95 -23.52
CA ALA A 62 13.10 -5.40 -23.72
C ALA A 62 12.17 -5.84 -24.85
N ASN A 63 10.96 -5.27 -24.94
CA ASN A 63 10.02 -5.57 -26.01
C ASN A 63 10.51 -5.09 -27.37
N SER A 64 11.18 -3.94 -27.42
CA SER A 64 11.75 -3.41 -28.66
C SER A 64 12.86 -4.34 -29.19
N ASN A 65 13.73 -4.81 -28.29
CA ASN A 65 14.75 -5.82 -28.62
C ASN A 65 14.12 -7.15 -29.03
N PHE A 66 13.03 -7.57 -28.39
CA PHE A 66 12.31 -8.79 -28.73
C PHE A 66 11.68 -8.71 -30.13
N VAL A 67 11.09 -7.56 -30.51
CA VAL A 67 10.53 -7.36 -31.86
C VAL A 67 11.63 -7.42 -32.92
N LEU A 68 12.80 -6.81 -32.67
CA LEU A 68 13.96 -6.90 -33.56
C LEU A 68 14.45 -8.36 -33.70
N ALA A 69 14.57 -9.09 -32.60
CA ALA A 69 14.95 -10.50 -32.62
C ALA A 69 13.94 -11.36 -33.39
N LYS A 70 12.63 -11.11 -33.22
CA LYS A 70 11.57 -11.78 -33.97
C LYS A 70 11.62 -11.48 -35.47
N ALA A 71 12.06 -10.29 -35.88
CA ALA A 71 12.23 -9.95 -37.29
C ALA A 71 13.47 -10.63 -37.92
N ALA A 72 14.50 -10.94 -37.11
CA ALA A 72 15.73 -11.60 -37.56
C ALA A 72 15.67 -13.14 -37.50
N MET A 73 14.84 -13.71 -36.62
CA MET A 73 14.76 -15.16 -36.36
C MET A 73 13.51 -15.78 -37.00
N SER A 74 13.58 -17.07 -37.35
CA SER A 74 12.40 -17.84 -37.75
C SER A 74 11.48 -18.10 -36.54
N GLU A 75 10.17 -18.18 -36.77
CA GLU A 75 9.18 -18.36 -35.70
C GLU A 75 9.38 -19.67 -34.91
N GLN A 76 9.91 -20.70 -35.56
CA GLN A 76 10.18 -22.02 -34.97
C GLN A 76 11.34 -21.94 -33.97
N THR A 77 12.46 -21.32 -34.36
CA THR A 77 13.65 -21.18 -33.51
C THR A 77 13.37 -20.30 -32.27
N LEU A 78 12.51 -19.29 -32.41
CA LEU A 78 12.10 -18.44 -31.28
C LEU A 78 11.30 -19.22 -30.23
N ARG A 79 10.36 -20.09 -30.65
CA ARG A 79 9.54 -20.90 -29.74
C ARG A 79 10.38 -21.91 -28.96
N GLU A 80 11.33 -22.57 -29.62
CA GLU A 80 12.25 -23.51 -28.96
C GLU A 80 13.10 -22.82 -27.90
N ALA A 81 13.62 -21.61 -28.18
CA ALA A 81 14.42 -20.85 -27.24
C ALA A 81 13.65 -20.43 -25.97
N LEU A 82 12.36 -20.09 -26.10
CA LEU A 82 11.52 -19.72 -24.96
C LEU A 82 11.16 -20.92 -24.07
N ILE A 83 10.96 -22.09 -24.66
CA ILE A 83 10.62 -23.32 -23.92
C ILE A 83 11.85 -23.89 -23.20
N ALA A 84 13.05 -23.65 -23.72
CA ALA A 84 14.29 -24.17 -23.14
C ALA A 84 14.67 -23.52 -21.78
N GLN A 85 14.06 -22.39 -21.41
CA GLN A 85 14.43 -21.65 -20.21
C GLN A 85 13.83 -22.29 -18.95
N LYS A 86 14.68 -22.97 -18.17
CA LYS A 86 14.30 -23.77 -16.98
C LYS A 86 14.33 -23.02 -15.64
N GLN A 87 14.51 -21.71 -15.65
CA GLN A 87 14.79 -20.98 -14.41
C GLN A 87 13.47 -20.58 -13.73
N GLU A 88 13.11 -21.32 -12.68
CA GLU A 88 11.93 -21.03 -11.87
C GLU A 88 12.21 -19.86 -10.92
N VAL A 89 11.33 -18.85 -10.94
CA VAL A 89 11.41 -17.69 -10.06
C VAL A 89 10.32 -17.80 -9.01
N TYR A 90 10.73 -17.73 -7.74
CA TYR A 90 9.84 -17.81 -6.59
C TYR A 90 9.70 -16.43 -5.93
N VAL A 91 8.50 -16.13 -5.43
CA VAL A 91 8.22 -14.92 -4.65
C VAL A 91 7.78 -15.34 -3.26
N GLU A 92 8.47 -14.85 -2.25
CA GLU A 92 8.11 -15.05 -0.84
C GLU A 92 7.31 -13.84 -0.32
N ALA A 93 6.21 -14.10 0.38
CA ALA A 93 5.40 -13.07 1.00
C ALA A 93 5.73 -12.95 2.49
N ALA A 94 5.93 -11.73 2.98
CA ALA A 94 6.17 -11.43 4.38
C ALA A 94 5.32 -10.22 4.82
N TYR A 95 5.09 -10.10 6.13
CA TYR A 95 4.35 -8.98 6.72
C TYR A 95 5.31 -7.98 7.35
N LYS A 96 5.03 -6.70 7.13
CA LYS A 96 5.71 -5.59 7.80
C LYS A 96 4.66 -4.73 8.49
N ASN A 97 4.84 -4.51 9.79
CA ASN A 97 3.96 -3.63 10.56
C ASN A 97 4.33 -2.17 10.30
N VAL A 98 3.34 -1.36 9.91
CA VAL A 98 3.47 0.08 9.72
C VAL A 98 2.42 0.77 10.59
N MET A 99 2.84 1.25 11.76
CA MET A 99 1.96 1.95 12.72
C MET A 99 0.72 1.15 13.13
N SER A 100 0.92 -0.13 13.47
CA SER A 100 -0.14 -1.09 13.84
C SER A 100 -1.10 -1.44 12.70
N VAL A 101 -0.65 -1.30 11.46
CA VAL A 101 -1.28 -1.82 10.24
C VAL A 101 -0.34 -2.83 9.58
#